data_AF-A0A4Z2C3J2-F1
#
_entry.id   AF-A0A4Z2C3J2-F1
#
_cell.length_a   1.000
_cell.length_b   1.000
_cell.length_c   1.000
_cell.angle_alpha   90.00
_cell.angle_beta   90.00
_cell.angle_gamma   90.00
#
_symmetry.space_group_name_H-M   'P 1'
#
loop_
_entity.id
_entity.type
_entity.pdbx_description
1 polymer ?
#
loop_
_entity_poly.entity_id
_entity_poly.type
_entity_poly.pdbx_seq_one_letter_code
_entity_poly.pdbx_strand_id
1 'polypeptide(L)'
;MAAAVPWDTQEDVSQTLNREEPEHQSRGYLRSCLFWKECNVGVVSSEMFDNLQNAEIIGALTKDFNEDSVNYPLSTPGPQLKRFKAGLCEFAQLLVYSCRNSLIYDEYLFPSLLALLTGLSDSQVRAFRHTSTLLAMKLMTSLVKVFLGVSIQLQTAQRRCDIECSKRDPDRASDRLEELKASISELHENKEEVSSMMNGMFRGVFVHRYRDQLPEIRAICIEELGIWLKLDPEHFLNDKCLKYLGWTLH
;
A
#
# COMPACT_ATOMS: atom_id res chain seq x y z
N MET A 1 -31.16 -4.18 16.79
CA MET A 1 -30.44 -3.70 15.60
C MET A 1 -29.65 -2.46 16.00
N ALA A 2 -28.37 -2.60 16.33
CA ALA A 2 -27.51 -1.45 16.51
C ALA A 2 -27.23 -0.86 15.13
N ALA A 3 -27.58 0.41 14.92
CA ALA A 3 -27.25 1.12 13.70
C ALA A 3 -25.72 1.22 13.60
N ALA A 4 -25.16 0.78 12.47
CA ALA A 4 -23.76 0.98 12.16
C ALA A 4 -23.48 2.49 12.11
N VAL A 5 -22.61 2.98 12.98
CA VAL A 5 -22.09 4.35 12.91
C VAL A 5 -21.31 4.47 11.60
N PRO A 6 -21.55 5.51 10.77
CA PRO A 6 -20.80 5.67 9.52
C PRO A 6 -19.31 5.85 9.84
N TRP A 7 -18.47 4.99 9.27
CA TRP A 7 -17.01 5.13 9.28
C TRP A 7 -16.62 6.43 8.57
N ASP A 8 -16.00 7.38 9.29
CA ASP A 8 -15.42 8.58 8.70
C ASP A 8 -13.91 8.36 8.60
N THR A 9 -13.49 7.80 7.46
CA THR A 9 -12.12 7.34 7.21
C THR A 9 -11.05 8.37 7.57
N GLN A 10 -11.35 9.66 7.38
CA GLN A 10 -10.39 10.73 7.62
C GLN A 10 -10.29 11.09 9.11
N GLU A 11 -11.42 11.15 9.81
CA GLU A 11 -11.46 11.46 11.24
C GLU A 11 -10.95 10.27 12.07
N ASP A 12 -11.32 9.05 11.72
CA ASP A 12 -10.93 7.83 12.45
C ASP A 12 -9.42 7.52 12.31
N VAL A 13 -8.84 7.72 11.13
CA VAL A 13 -7.38 7.62 10.93
C VAL A 13 -6.67 8.72 11.72
N SER A 14 -7.14 9.96 11.66
CA SER A 14 -6.53 11.09 12.37
C SER A 14 -6.64 10.96 13.90
N GLN A 15 -7.77 10.47 14.41
CA GLN A 15 -7.99 10.24 15.84
C GLN A 15 -7.17 9.06 16.37
N THR A 16 -7.01 7.99 15.58
CA THR A 16 -6.13 6.87 15.94
C THR A 16 -4.67 7.29 15.94
N LEU A 17 -4.29 8.22 15.04
CA LEU A 17 -2.94 8.78 14.98
C LEU A 17 -2.59 9.71 16.14
N ASN A 18 -3.55 10.48 16.62
CA ASN A 18 -3.34 11.41 17.73
C ASN A 18 -3.30 10.72 19.11
N ARG A 19 -3.60 9.41 19.17
CA ARG A 19 -3.65 8.65 20.43
C ARG A 19 -2.39 7.83 20.72
N GLU A 20 -1.53 7.59 19.74
CA GLU A 20 -0.31 6.78 19.93
C GLU A 20 0.94 7.66 19.98
N GLU A 21 1.88 7.33 20.87
CA GLU A 21 3.18 8.00 20.94
C GLU A 21 3.98 7.81 19.63
N PRO A 22 4.89 8.74 19.27
CA PRO A 22 5.63 8.69 18.00
C PRO A 22 6.36 7.36 17.76
N GLU A 23 6.85 6.71 18.82
CA GLU A 23 7.53 5.40 18.79
C GLU A 23 6.59 4.22 18.50
N HIS A 24 5.28 4.41 18.57
CA HIS A 24 4.26 3.39 18.32
C HIS A 24 3.32 3.73 17.16
N GLN A 25 3.57 4.83 16.46
CA GLN A 25 2.71 5.29 15.38
C GLN A 25 2.55 4.24 14.27
N SER A 26 3.62 3.51 13.91
CA SER A 26 3.57 2.38 12.96
C SER A 26 2.66 1.25 13.46
N ARG A 27 2.63 0.97 14.77
CA ARG A 27 1.72 -0.04 15.36
C ARG A 27 0.28 0.45 15.33
N GLY A 28 0.03 1.73 15.62
CA GLY A 28 -1.28 2.36 15.47
C GLY A 28 -1.83 2.31 14.03
N TYR A 29 -0.98 2.55 13.03
CA TYR A 29 -1.34 2.41 11.61
C TYR A 29 -1.67 0.98 11.24
N LEU A 30 -0.87 0.00 11.68
CA LEU A 30 -1.17 -1.42 11.47
C LEU A 30 -2.46 -1.84 12.17
N ARG A 31 -2.70 -1.39 13.40
CA ARG A 31 -3.97 -1.60 14.12
C ARG A 31 -5.17 -1.04 13.36
N SER A 32 -5.04 0.14 12.78
CA SER A 32 -6.08 0.75 11.93
C SER A 32 -6.30 -0.06 10.65
N CYS A 33 -5.23 -0.58 10.05
CA CYS A 33 -5.31 -1.52 8.92
C CYS A 33 -5.94 -2.86 9.30
N LEU A 34 -6.03 -3.20 10.60
CA LEU A 34 -6.47 -4.50 11.11
C LEU A 34 -7.85 -4.47 11.77
N PHE A 35 -8.43 -3.28 11.96
CA PHE A 35 -9.78 -3.10 12.50
C PHE A 35 -10.87 -3.37 11.44
N TRP A 36 -10.76 -4.52 10.76
CA TRP A 36 -11.65 -5.00 9.70
C TRP A 36 -12.95 -5.58 10.24
N LYS A 37 -13.56 -4.90 11.21
CA LYS A 37 -14.82 -5.31 11.83
C LYS A 37 -15.96 -5.40 10.79
N GLU A 38 -15.91 -4.57 9.75
CA GLU A 38 -16.91 -4.59 8.68
C GLU A 38 -16.66 -5.71 7.66
N CYS A 39 -15.43 -6.18 7.47
CA CYS A 39 -15.06 -7.16 6.44
C CYS A 39 -15.60 -8.58 6.68
N ASN A 40 -16.14 -8.87 7.88
CA ASN A 40 -16.36 -10.23 8.39
C ASN A 40 -15.09 -11.12 8.34
N VAL A 41 -13.91 -10.51 8.25
CA VAL A 41 -12.63 -11.22 8.12
C VAL A 41 -12.06 -11.66 9.48
N GLY A 42 -12.73 -11.28 10.57
CA GLY A 42 -12.25 -11.44 11.94
C GLY A 42 -11.53 -10.16 12.41
N VAL A 43 -11.38 -10.02 13.72
CA VAL A 43 -10.62 -8.92 14.33
C VAL A 43 -9.26 -9.48 14.73
N VAL A 44 -8.18 -8.99 14.12
CA VAL A 44 -6.83 -9.27 14.63
C VAL A 44 -6.65 -8.45 15.91
N SER A 45 -6.59 -9.11 17.06
CA SER A 45 -6.35 -8.41 18.32
C SER A 45 -4.91 -7.91 18.42
N SER A 46 -4.64 -6.92 19.28
CA SER A 46 -3.26 -6.47 19.52
C SER A 46 -2.37 -7.62 19.99
N GLU A 47 -2.88 -8.51 20.83
CA GLU A 47 -2.13 -9.67 21.31
C GLU A 47 -1.75 -10.64 20.19
N MET A 48 -2.61 -10.82 19.19
CA MET A 48 -2.28 -11.64 18.02
C MET A 48 -1.16 -10.99 17.21
N PHE A 49 -1.20 -9.68 17.01
CA PHE A 49 -0.18 -8.98 16.23
C PHE A 49 1.17 -8.92 16.97
N ASP A 50 1.15 -8.74 18.29
CA ASP A 50 2.36 -8.60 19.10
C ASP A 50 3.04 -9.94 19.37
N ASN A 51 2.31 -11.06 19.32
CA ASN A 51 2.82 -12.36 19.76
C ASN A 51 2.77 -13.47 18.69
N LEU A 52 2.09 -13.29 17.56
CA LEU A 52 1.94 -14.33 16.54
C LEU A 52 2.57 -13.93 15.21
N GLN A 53 3.07 -14.92 14.49
CA GLN A 53 3.49 -14.75 13.10
C GLN A 53 2.28 -14.60 12.18
N ASN A 54 2.47 -13.95 11.02
CA ASN A 54 1.40 -13.75 10.03
C ASN A 54 0.66 -15.05 9.66
N ALA A 55 1.37 -16.19 9.56
CA ALA A 55 0.74 -17.47 9.27
C ALA A 55 -0.21 -17.94 10.39
N GLU A 56 0.15 -17.70 11.66
CA GLU A 56 -0.66 -18.04 12.83
C GLU A 56 -1.86 -17.08 12.95
N ILE A 57 -1.68 -15.79 12.66
CA ILE A 57 -2.76 -14.81 12.58
C ILE A 57 -3.77 -15.25 11.53
N ILE A 58 -3.32 -15.56 10.31
CA ILE A 58 -4.20 -16.01 9.22
C ILE A 58 -4.89 -17.33 9.58
N GLY A 59 -4.18 -18.25 10.23
CA GLY A 59 -4.75 -19.51 10.71
C GLY A 59 -5.89 -19.29 11.72
N ALA A 60 -5.68 -18.40 12.69
CA ALA A 60 -6.70 -18.02 13.66
C ALA A 60 -7.90 -17.33 12.98
N LEU A 61 -7.65 -16.35 12.10
CA LEU A 61 -8.72 -15.68 11.34
C LEU A 61 -9.52 -16.66 10.48
N THR A 62 -8.85 -17.63 9.86
CA THR A 62 -9.51 -18.66 9.04
C THR A 62 -10.39 -19.56 9.90
N LYS A 63 -9.94 -19.93 11.10
CA LYS A 63 -10.71 -20.76 12.05
C LYS A 63 -11.95 -20.03 12.57
N ASP A 64 -11.84 -18.73 12.81
CA ASP A 64 -12.95 -17.89 13.30
C ASP A 64 -13.88 -17.43 12.17
N PHE A 65 -13.49 -17.65 10.91
CA PHE A 65 -14.30 -17.30 9.76
C PHE A 65 -15.46 -18.28 9.60
N ASN A 66 -16.69 -17.75 9.60
CA ASN A 66 -17.87 -18.55 9.37
C ASN A 66 -17.98 -18.92 7.88
N GLU A 67 -17.53 -20.11 7.51
CA GLU A 67 -17.58 -20.62 6.13
C GLU A 67 -19.00 -20.63 5.53
N ASP A 68 -20.04 -20.74 6.36
CA ASP A 68 -21.44 -20.73 5.91
C ASP A 68 -21.91 -19.35 5.43
N SER A 69 -21.17 -18.29 5.77
CA SER A 69 -21.44 -16.93 5.29
C SER A 69 -20.82 -16.72 3.91
N VAL A 70 -21.57 -17.08 2.86
CA VAL A 70 -21.20 -16.80 1.46
C VAL A 70 -21.00 -15.29 1.17
N ASN A 71 -21.59 -14.44 2.01
CA ASN A 71 -21.59 -12.99 1.84
C ASN A 71 -20.53 -12.30 2.70
N TYR A 72 -19.72 -11.46 2.05
CA TYR A 72 -18.80 -10.51 2.67
C TYR A 72 -19.00 -9.13 1.99
N PRO A 73 -18.50 -8.01 2.55
CA PRO A 73 -18.87 -6.68 2.05
C PRO A 73 -18.54 -6.42 0.59
N LEU A 74 -17.47 -7.05 0.08
CA LEU A 74 -17.06 -6.95 -1.33
C LEU A 74 -17.84 -7.86 -2.28
N SER A 75 -18.67 -8.79 -1.79
CA SER A 75 -19.51 -9.66 -2.62
C SER A 75 -20.99 -9.30 -2.59
N THR A 76 -21.43 -8.44 -1.68
CA THR A 76 -22.86 -8.14 -1.46
C THR A 76 -23.29 -6.93 -2.29
N PRO A 77 -24.04 -7.07 -3.40
CA PRO A 77 -24.39 -5.95 -4.26
C PRO A 77 -25.22 -4.89 -3.53
N GLY A 78 -24.95 -3.61 -3.80
CA GLY A 78 -25.76 -2.51 -3.29
C GLY A 78 -24.94 -1.29 -2.84
N PRO A 79 -25.59 -0.33 -2.16
CA PRO A 79 -24.92 0.87 -1.65
C PRO A 79 -23.80 0.56 -0.64
N GLN A 80 -23.94 -0.51 0.14
CA GLN A 80 -22.95 -0.91 1.14
C GLN A 80 -21.62 -1.32 0.49
N LEU A 81 -21.65 -2.16 -0.56
CA LEU A 81 -20.46 -2.50 -1.36
C LEU A 81 -19.75 -1.26 -1.89
N LYS A 82 -20.50 -0.32 -2.47
CA LYS A 82 -19.92 0.91 -3.04
C LYS A 82 -19.23 1.75 -1.97
N ARG A 83 -19.87 1.93 -0.80
CA ARG A 83 -19.30 2.68 0.33
C ARG A 83 -18.08 1.99 0.90
N PHE A 84 -18.17 0.69 1.17
CA PHE A 84 -17.06 -0.09 1.72
C PHE A 84 -15.85 -0.09 0.77
N LYS A 85 -16.08 -0.35 -0.53
CA LYS A 85 -15.02 -0.27 -1.55
C LYS A 85 -14.38 1.12 -1.57
N ALA A 86 -15.18 2.19 -1.54
CA ALA A 86 -14.68 3.57 -1.51
C ALA A 86 -13.84 3.85 -0.25
N GLY A 87 -14.34 3.48 0.93
CA GLY A 87 -13.63 3.66 2.20
C GLY A 87 -12.31 2.91 2.25
N LEU A 88 -12.25 1.66 1.74
CA LEU A 88 -11.00 0.91 1.67
C LEU A 88 -9.98 1.56 0.71
N CYS A 89 -10.46 2.09 -0.42
CA CYS A 89 -9.61 2.80 -1.38
C CYS A 89 -9.06 4.10 -0.79
N GLU A 90 -9.90 4.86 -0.10
CA GLU A 90 -9.53 6.10 0.58
C GLU A 90 -8.55 5.84 1.71
N PHE A 91 -8.82 4.84 2.55
CA PHE A 91 -7.93 4.40 3.62
C PHE A 91 -6.53 4.08 3.10
N ALA A 92 -6.42 3.29 2.03
CA ALA A 92 -5.13 2.95 1.42
C ALA A 92 -4.35 4.19 0.99
N GLN A 93 -5.05 5.17 0.40
CA GLN A 93 -4.45 6.42 -0.05
C GLN A 93 -4.01 7.28 1.13
N LEU A 94 -4.85 7.42 2.15
CA LEU A 94 -4.56 8.21 3.35
C LEU A 94 -3.41 7.62 4.14
N LEU A 95 -3.35 6.29 4.30
CA LEU A 95 -2.26 5.60 4.98
C LEU A 95 -0.91 5.95 4.35
N VAL A 96 -0.77 5.76 3.04
CA VAL A 96 0.46 6.07 2.31
C VAL A 96 0.76 7.56 2.33
N TYR A 97 -0.26 8.41 2.15
CA TYR A 97 -0.10 9.86 2.17
C TYR A 97 0.44 10.37 3.51
N SER A 98 -0.08 9.86 4.63
CA SER A 98 0.34 10.29 5.96
C SER A 98 1.72 9.75 6.34
N CYS A 99 2.14 8.61 5.76
CA CYS A 99 3.44 7.98 6.03
C CYS A 99 4.57 8.42 5.09
N ARG A 100 4.27 9.12 3.98
CA ARG A 100 5.20 9.36 2.86
C ARG A 100 6.50 10.11 3.20
N ASN A 101 6.54 10.80 4.34
CA ASN A 101 7.67 11.62 4.76
C ASN A 101 8.56 10.94 5.82
N SER A 102 8.14 9.78 6.35
CA SER A 102 8.89 9.10 7.41
C SER A 102 8.63 7.60 7.41
N LEU A 103 7.44 7.17 7.85
CA LEU A 103 7.13 5.77 8.14
C LEU A 103 7.11 4.86 6.91
N ILE A 104 7.04 5.43 5.70
CA ILE A 104 7.18 4.64 4.47
C ILE A 104 8.60 4.07 4.32
N TYR A 105 9.60 4.73 4.88
CA TYR A 105 11.01 4.33 4.84
C TYR A 105 11.43 3.57 6.11
N ASP A 106 10.48 3.25 6.99
CA ASP A 106 10.75 2.38 8.13
C ASP A 106 10.85 0.92 7.65
N GLU A 107 11.68 0.12 8.31
CA GLU A 107 11.81 -1.31 7.98
C GLU A 107 10.68 -2.15 8.61
N TYR A 108 9.57 -1.53 9.04
CA TYR A 108 8.57 -2.18 9.90
C TYR A 108 7.14 -2.13 9.36
N LEU A 109 6.55 -0.95 9.21
CA LEU A 109 5.13 -0.74 8.89
C LEU A 109 4.75 -1.41 7.56
N PHE A 110 5.36 -0.96 6.47
CA PHE A 110 5.03 -1.45 5.13
C PHE A 110 5.51 -2.87 4.85
N PRO A 111 6.70 -3.30 5.31
CA PRO A 111 7.11 -4.70 5.24
C PRO A 111 6.14 -5.65 5.97
N SER A 112 5.71 -5.29 7.18
CA SER A 112 4.74 -6.09 7.96
C SER A 112 3.38 -6.15 7.26
N LEU A 113 2.89 -5.01 6.77
CA LEU A 113 1.64 -4.92 6.03
C LEU A 113 1.70 -5.73 4.73
N LEU A 114 2.80 -5.65 3.97
CA LEU A 114 3.02 -6.44 2.76
C LEU A 114 3.00 -7.94 3.07
N ALA A 115 3.69 -8.38 4.13
CA ALA A 115 3.75 -9.78 4.51
C ALA A 115 2.36 -10.32 4.90
N LEU A 116 1.58 -9.54 5.66
CA LEU A 116 0.20 -9.89 6.01
C LEU A 116 -0.70 -9.96 4.78
N LEU A 117 -0.68 -8.93 3.92
CA LEU A 117 -1.51 -8.88 2.71
C LEU A 117 -1.17 -9.99 1.73
N THR A 118 0.11 -10.34 1.60
CA THR A 118 0.56 -11.47 0.80
C THR A 118 -0.05 -12.77 1.32
N GLY A 119 0.06 -13.04 2.62
CA GLY A 119 -0.53 -14.23 3.23
C GLY A 119 -2.05 -14.29 3.10
N LEU A 120 -2.76 -13.18 3.36
CA LEU A 120 -4.21 -13.11 3.19
C LEU A 120 -4.63 -13.31 1.72
N SER A 121 -3.83 -12.79 0.77
CA SER A 121 -4.09 -12.94 -0.66
C SER A 121 -3.92 -14.37 -1.18
N ASP A 122 -3.15 -15.19 -0.46
CA ASP A 122 -2.91 -16.60 -0.79
C ASP A 122 -3.86 -17.57 -0.05
N SER A 123 -4.68 -17.07 0.86
CA SER A 123 -5.66 -17.88 1.61
C SER A 123 -6.67 -18.57 0.68
N GLN A 124 -7.19 -19.72 1.10
CA GLN A 124 -8.31 -20.37 0.41
C GLN A 124 -9.65 -19.64 0.61
N VAL A 125 -9.74 -18.78 1.63
CA VAL A 125 -10.93 -17.99 1.95
C VAL A 125 -11.10 -16.86 0.94
N ARG A 126 -12.19 -16.93 0.16
CA ARG A 126 -12.54 -15.94 -0.88
C ARG A 126 -12.55 -14.49 -0.33
N ALA A 127 -13.12 -14.28 0.85
CA ALA A 127 -13.21 -12.96 1.46
C ALA A 127 -11.83 -12.35 1.73
N PHE A 128 -10.88 -13.17 2.19
CA PHE A 128 -9.51 -12.73 2.49
C PHE A 128 -8.81 -12.34 1.20
N ARG A 129 -8.83 -13.24 0.20
CA ARG A 129 -8.21 -12.98 -1.10
C ARG A 129 -8.73 -11.70 -1.75
N HIS A 130 -10.05 -11.54 -1.80
CA HIS A 130 -10.64 -10.39 -2.48
C HIS A 130 -10.29 -9.07 -1.77
N THR A 131 -10.41 -9.04 -0.44
CA THR A 131 -10.21 -7.82 0.34
C THR A 131 -8.72 -7.43 0.42
N SER A 132 -7.83 -8.40 0.66
CA SER A 132 -6.39 -8.13 0.71
C SER A 132 -5.84 -7.72 -0.65
N THR A 133 -6.32 -8.34 -1.75
CA THR A 133 -5.89 -7.94 -3.10
C THR A 133 -6.33 -6.52 -3.40
N LEU A 134 -7.59 -6.16 -3.12
CA LEU A 134 -8.06 -4.79 -3.33
C LEU A 134 -7.22 -3.77 -2.57
N LEU A 135 -6.96 -4.02 -1.27
CA LEU A 135 -6.14 -3.12 -0.47
C LEU A 135 -4.70 -3.05 -1.01
N ALA A 136 -4.07 -4.18 -1.29
CA ALA A 136 -2.70 -4.23 -1.82
C ALA A 136 -2.56 -3.46 -3.13
N MET A 137 -3.49 -3.61 -4.07
CA MET A 137 -3.41 -2.88 -5.34
C MET A 137 -3.61 -1.37 -5.15
N LYS A 138 -4.48 -0.94 -4.22
CA LYS A 138 -4.68 0.48 -3.90
C LYS A 138 -3.49 1.11 -3.15
N LEU A 139 -2.83 0.33 -2.29
CA LEU A 139 -1.57 0.72 -1.67
C LEU A 139 -0.48 0.87 -2.74
N MET A 140 -0.34 -0.10 -3.63
CA MET A 140 0.61 -0.05 -4.76
C MET A 140 0.42 1.22 -5.61
N THR A 141 -0.82 1.55 -5.98
CA THR A 141 -1.12 2.80 -6.71
C THR A 141 -0.69 4.05 -5.94
N SER A 142 -0.82 4.04 -4.62
CA SER A 142 -0.39 5.16 -3.77
C SER A 142 1.13 5.22 -3.65
N LEU A 143 1.81 4.08 -3.57
CA LEU A 143 3.28 3.99 -3.60
C LEU A 143 3.85 4.49 -4.94
N VAL A 144 3.23 4.17 -6.08
CA VAL A 144 3.61 4.71 -7.39
C VAL A 144 3.58 6.24 -7.39
N LYS A 145 2.57 6.86 -6.77
CA LYS A 145 2.51 8.33 -6.64
C LYS A 145 3.64 8.88 -5.77
N VAL A 146 3.99 8.20 -4.68
CA VAL A 146 5.14 8.59 -3.83
C VAL A 146 6.45 8.45 -4.62
N PHE A 147 6.66 7.33 -5.33
CA PHE A 147 7.83 7.09 -6.17
C PHE A 147 8.04 8.19 -7.22
N LEU A 148 6.95 8.61 -7.88
CA LEU A 148 6.98 9.74 -8.82
C LEU A 148 7.33 11.05 -8.11
N GLY A 149 6.73 11.30 -6.94
CA GLY A 149 7.03 12.48 -6.13
C GLY A 149 8.50 12.57 -5.72
N VAL A 150 9.09 11.46 -5.26
CA VAL A 150 10.52 11.38 -4.92
C VAL A 150 11.38 11.52 -6.18
N SER A 151 10.99 10.92 -7.30
CA SER A 151 11.71 11.05 -8.57
C SER A 151 11.79 12.49 -9.08
N ILE A 152 10.70 13.26 -8.96
CA ILE A 152 10.67 14.69 -9.32
C ILE A 152 11.56 15.51 -8.38
N GLN A 153 11.53 15.22 -7.09
CA GLN A 153 12.40 15.88 -6.09
C GLN A 153 13.88 15.60 -6.39
N LEU A 154 14.22 14.35 -6.68
CA LEU A 154 15.56 13.93 -7.04
C LEU A 154 16.06 14.65 -8.30
N GLN A 155 15.27 14.68 -9.39
CA GLN A 155 15.63 15.41 -10.61
C GLN A 155 15.83 16.91 -10.35
N THR A 156 15.01 17.50 -9.48
CA THR A 156 15.13 18.92 -9.12
C THR A 156 16.40 19.18 -8.30
N ALA A 157 16.70 18.32 -7.34
CA ALA A 157 17.91 18.40 -6.52
C ALA A 157 19.18 18.23 -7.36
N GLN A 158 19.19 17.26 -8.29
CA GLN A 158 20.27 17.04 -9.25
C GLN A 158 20.52 18.29 -10.10
N ARG A 159 19.48 18.88 -10.71
CA ARG A 159 19.64 20.13 -11.48
C ARG A 159 20.20 21.27 -10.64
N ARG A 160 19.79 21.39 -9.38
CA ARG A 160 20.33 22.42 -8.45
C ARG A 160 21.82 22.17 -8.17
N CYS A 161 22.20 20.92 -7.96
CA CYS A 161 23.59 20.52 -7.77
C CYS A 161 24.43 20.81 -9.03
N ASP A 162 23.92 20.52 -10.23
CA ASP A 162 24.62 20.78 -11.49
C ASP A 162 24.87 22.28 -11.70
N ILE A 163 23.87 23.12 -11.40
CA ILE A 163 24.01 24.58 -11.46
C ILE A 163 25.08 25.05 -10.47
N GLU A 164 25.06 24.57 -9.22
CA GLU A 164 26.05 24.95 -8.21
C GLU A 164 27.48 24.48 -8.60
N CYS A 165 27.60 23.27 -9.14
CA CYS A 165 28.86 22.74 -9.68
C CYS A 165 29.39 23.59 -10.85
N SER A 166 28.52 24.13 -11.69
CA SER A 166 28.91 24.93 -12.87
C SER A 166 29.44 26.33 -12.52
N LYS A 167 29.26 26.80 -11.27
CA LYS A 167 29.77 28.10 -10.82
C LYS A 167 31.29 28.10 -10.70
N ARG A 168 31.89 29.29 -10.87
CA ARG A 168 33.32 29.53 -10.67
C ARG A 168 33.64 29.48 -9.17
N ASP A 169 34.87 29.10 -8.80
CA ASP A 169 35.28 28.93 -7.39
C ASP A 169 34.93 30.08 -6.43
N PRO A 170 35.03 31.38 -6.78
CA PRO A 170 34.62 32.44 -5.84
C PRO A 170 33.10 32.52 -5.60
N ASP A 171 32.28 32.00 -6.52
CA ASP A 171 30.81 32.00 -6.45
C ASP A 171 30.23 30.65 -6.01
N ARG A 172 31.08 29.62 -5.89
CA ARG A 172 30.70 28.25 -5.52
C ARG A 172 30.73 28.09 -4.00
N ALA A 173 29.56 27.83 -3.42
CA ALA A 173 29.47 27.55 -1.99
C ALA A 173 29.71 26.05 -1.72
N SER A 174 30.87 25.71 -1.13
CA SER A 174 31.24 24.32 -0.84
C SER A 174 30.23 23.63 0.08
N ASP A 175 29.86 24.28 1.19
CA ASP A 175 28.92 23.73 2.17
C ASP A 175 27.56 23.43 1.55
N ARG A 176 27.04 24.37 0.74
CA ARG A 176 25.78 24.19 0.00
C ARG A 176 25.85 23.04 -0.99
N LEU A 177 27.00 22.84 -1.64
CA LEU A 177 27.19 21.74 -2.58
C LEU A 177 27.22 20.38 -1.86
N GLU A 178 27.83 20.31 -0.68
CA GLU A 178 27.81 19.12 0.17
C GLU A 178 26.40 18.79 0.65
N GLU A 179 25.64 19.78 1.12
CA GLU A 179 24.23 19.61 1.52
C GLU A 179 23.36 19.10 0.35
N LEU A 180 23.53 19.65 -0.86
CA LEU A 180 22.80 19.21 -2.05
C LEU A 180 23.15 17.76 -2.41
N LYS A 181 24.42 17.37 -2.31
CA LYS A 181 24.86 15.98 -2.57
C LYS A 181 24.31 15.01 -1.53
N ALA A 182 24.32 15.38 -0.25
CA ALA A 182 23.74 14.57 0.82
C ALA A 182 22.23 14.36 0.58
N SER A 183 21.50 15.42 0.26
CA SER A 183 20.07 15.35 -0.05
C SER A 183 19.77 14.49 -1.30
N ILE A 184 20.62 14.54 -2.33
CA ILE A 184 20.51 13.66 -3.50
C ILE A 184 20.69 12.18 -3.11
N SER A 185 21.65 11.88 -2.23
CA SER A 185 21.89 10.51 -1.74
C SER A 185 20.66 9.98 -1.00
N GLU A 186 20.14 10.77 -0.06
CA GLU A 186 18.93 10.41 0.72
C GLU A 186 17.71 10.20 -0.18
N LEU A 187 17.48 11.09 -1.16
CA LEU A 187 16.39 10.93 -2.12
C LEU A 187 16.56 9.70 -3.02
N HIS A 188 17.79 9.29 -3.30
CA HIS A 188 18.07 8.05 -4.02
C HIS A 188 17.72 6.82 -3.19
N GLU A 189 18.16 6.76 -1.94
CA GLU A 189 17.83 5.67 -0.99
C GLU A 189 16.32 5.55 -0.80
N ASN A 190 15.64 6.67 -0.53
CA ASN A 190 14.18 6.73 -0.41
C ASN A 190 13.47 6.20 -1.66
N LYS A 191 13.98 6.54 -2.86
CA LYS A 191 13.42 6.04 -4.13
C LYS A 191 13.60 4.53 -4.28
N GLU A 192 14.75 4.00 -3.89
CA GLU A 192 15.03 2.56 -3.91
C GLU A 192 14.13 1.79 -2.95
N GLU A 193 13.90 2.31 -1.75
CA GLU A 193 13.03 1.69 -0.76
C GLU A 193 11.57 1.60 -1.25
N VAL A 194 11.06 2.70 -1.81
CA VAL A 194 9.70 2.70 -2.42
C VAL A 194 9.61 1.74 -3.60
N SER A 195 10.65 1.67 -4.43
CA SER A 195 10.75 0.70 -5.53
C SER A 195 10.78 -0.74 -5.02
N SER A 196 11.47 -1.01 -3.92
CA SER A 196 11.52 -2.33 -3.27
C SER A 196 10.14 -2.77 -2.80
N MET A 197 9.41 -1.90 -2.08
CA MET A 197 8.04 -2.17 -1.64
C MET A 197 7.08 -2.39 -2.82
N MET A 198 7.20 -1.56 -3.87
CA MET A 198 6.44 -1.72 -5.11
C MET A 198 6.67 -3.09 -5.77
N ASN A 199 7.94 -3.51 -5.87
CA ASN A 199 8.30 -4.82 -6.39
C ASN A 199 7.78 -5.96 -5.50
N GLY A 200 7.80 -5.77 -4.18
CA GLY A 200 7.24 -6.69 -3.19
C GLY A 200 5.74 -6.90 -3.41
N MET A 201 4.95 -5.82 -3.52
CA MET A 201 3.50 -5.93 -3.81
C MET A 201 3.23 -6.56 -5.18
N PHE A 202 4.02 -6.19 -6.19
CA PHE A 202 3.85 -6.74 -7.53
C PHE A 202 4.10 -8.26 -7.57
N ARG A 203 5.22 -8.71 -6.98
CA ARG A 203 5.60 -10.13 -6.97
C ARG A 203 4.77 -10.95 -5.99
N GLY A 204 4.53 -10.43 -4.79
CA GLY A 204 3.82 -11.14 -3.72
C GLY A 204 2.32 -11.26 -3.96
N VAL A 205 1.69 -10.24 -4.56
CA VAL A 205 0.23 -10.20 -4.73
C VAL A 205 -0.16 -10.20 -6.20
N PHE A 206 0.24 -9.18 -6.98
CA PHE A 206 -0.27 -8.99 -8.35
C PHE A 206 -0.04 -10.22 -9.25
N VAL A 207 1.19 -10.75 -9.30
CA VAL A 207 1.56 -11.91 -10.14
C VAL A 207 0.76 -13.18 -9.80
N HIS A 208 0.28 -13.31 -8.57
CA HIS A 208 -0.54 -14.44 -8.15
C HIS A 208 -2.03 -14.20 -8.39
N ARG A 209 -2.49 -12.96 -8.25
CA ARG A 209 -3.92 -12.62 -8.23
C ARG A 209 -4.49 -12.14 -9.56
N TYR A 210 -3.68 -11.67 -10.52
CA TYR A 210 -4.19 -11.30 -11.86
C TYR A 210 -4.86 -12.48 -12.58
N ARG A 211 -4.49 -13.70 -12.20
CA ARG A 211 -5.00 -14.99 -12.70
C ARG A 211 -5.84 -15.75 -11.65
N ASP A 212 -6.38 -15.06 -10.66
CA ASP A 212 -7.25 -15.68 -9.66
C ASP A 212 -8.47 -16.34 -10.31
N GLN A 213 -9.04 -17.36 -9.65
CA GLN A 213 -10.27 -18.02 -10.12
C GLN A 213 -11.45 -17.05 -10.17
N LEU A 214 -11.47 -16.04 -9.30
CA LEU A 214 -12.56 -15.06 -9.21
C LEU A 214 -12.36 -13.91 -10.21
N PRO A 215 -13.31 -13.68 -11.13
CA PRO A 215 -13.20 -12.62 -12.13
C PRO A 215 -13.10 -11.21 -11.53
N GLU A 216 -13.72 -10.97 -10.38
CA GLU A 216 -13.68 -9.68 -9.69
C GLU A 216 -12.27 -9.34 -9.20
N ILE A 217 -11.52 -10.35 -8.71
CA ILE A 217 -10.13 -10.18 -8.29
C ILE A 217 -9.23 -9.90 -9.49
N ARG A 218 -9.40 -10.66 -10.58
CA ARG A 218 -8.65 -10.43 -11.83
C ARG A 218 -8.87 -9.01 -12.36
N ALA A 219 -10.13 -8.56 -12.36
CA ALA A 219 -10.50 -7.23 -12.81
C ALA A 219 -9.82 -6.13 -11.98
N ILE A 220 -9.76 -6.27 -10.64
CA ILE A 220 -9.05 -5.33 -9.76
C ILE A 220 -7.57 -5.22 -10.16
N CYS A 221 -6.87 -6.34 -10.34
CA CYS A 221 -5.47 -6.33 -10.71
C CYS A 221 -5.25 -5.62 -12.05
N ILE A 222 -6.04 -5.94 -13.07
CA ILE A 222 -5.89 -5.37 -14.42
C ILE A 222 -6.29 -3.89 -14.46
N GLU A 223 -7.32 -3.49 -13.73
CA GLU A 223 -7.72 -2.08 -13.57
C GLU A 223 -6.56 -1.26 -13.00
N GLU A 224 -5.94 -1.73 -11.91
CA GLU A 224 -4.85 -1.02 -11.25
C GLU A 224 -3.56 -1.02 -12.09
N LEU A 225 -3.25 -2.11 -12.79
CA LEU A 225 -2.15 -2.11 -13.77
C LEU A 225 -2.36 -1.04 -14.85
N GLY A 226 -3.59 -0.90 -15.35
CA GLY A 226 -3.95 0.15 -16.31
C GLY A 226 -3.73 1.57 -15.76
N ILE A 227 -3.93 1.76 -14.45
CA ILE A 227 -3.64 3.02 -13.76
C ILE A 227 -2.12 3.25 -13.67
N TRP A 228 -1.34 2.23 -13.28
CA TRP A 228 0.12 2.35 -13.17
C TRP A 228 0.77 2.69 -14.51
N LEU A 229 0.31 2.06 -15.59
CA LEU A 229 0.73 2.34 -16.98
C LEU A 229 0.51 3.80 -17.38
N LYS A 230 -0.54 4.44 -16.86
CA LYS A 230 -0.83 5.87 -17.12
C LYS A 230 -0.04 6.80 -16.20
N LEU A 231 0.15 6.42 -14.95
CA LEU A 231 0.83 7.23 -13.95
C LEU A 231 2.34 7.29 -14.19
N ASP A 232 2.97 6.14 -14.44
CA ASP A 232 4.41 6.02 -14.63
C ASP A 232 4.72 5.11 -15.85
N PRO A 233 4.56 5.65 -17.08
CA PRO A 233 4.85 4.89 -18.29
C PRO A 233 6.32 4.44 -18.36
N GLU A 234 7.27 5.23 -17.84
CA GLU A 234 8.69 4.89 -17.88
C GLU A 234 8.97 3.58 -17.12
N HIS A 235 8.28 3.35 -16.00
CA HIS A 235 8.46 2.14 -15.21
C HIS A 235 7.54 0.98 -15.63
N PHE A 236 6.31 1.25 -16.07
CA PHE A 236 5.31 0.22 -16.32
C PHE A 236 5.05 -0.09 -17.80
N LEU A 237 5.30 0.83 -18.73
CA LEU A 237 5.02 0.63 -20.16
C LEU A 237 6.14 -0.17 -20.84
N ASN A 238 6.28 -1.44 -20.44
CA ASN A 238 7.26 -2.37 -20.98
C ASN A 238 6.69 -3.79 -21.10
N ASP A 239 7.39 -4.64 -21.85
CA ASP A 239 6.96 -6.02 -22.11
C ASP A 239 6.75 -6.86 -20.84
N LYS A 240 7.49 -6.54 -19.75
CA LYS A 240 7.36 -7.25 -18.48
C LYS A 240 5.98 -7.04 -17.86
N CYS A 241 5.35 -5.88 -18.07
CA CYS A 241 4.02 -5.55 -17.55
C CYS A 241 2.92 -5.79 -18.60
N LEU A 242 3.15 -5.41 -19.86
CA LEU A 242 2.14 -5.51 -20.92
C LEU A 242 1.71 -6.94 -21.22
N LYS A 243 2.57 -7.94 -20.98
CA LYS A 243 2.22 -9.35 -21.11
C LYS A 243 0.99 -9.75 -20.27
N TYR A 244 0.77 -9.14 -19.10
CA TYR A 244 -0.35 -9.47 -18.22
C TYR A 244 -1.69 -9.00 -18.80
N LEU A 245 -1.70 -7.86 -19.49
CA LEU A 245 -2.86 -7.41 -20.26
C LEU A 245 -3.15 -8.39 -21.39
N GLY A 246 -2.13 -8.75 -22.17
CA GLY A 246 -2.26 -9.70 -23.28
C GLY A 246 -2.79 -11.06 -22.84
N TRP A 247 -2.27 -11.61 -21.74
CA TRP A 247 -2.74 -12.89 -21.20
C TRP A 247 -4.16 -12.85 -20.63
N THR A 248 -4.68 -11.69 -20.25
CA THR A 248 -6.04 -11.57 -19.69
C THR A 248 -7.12 -11.35 -20.77
N LEU A 249 -6.72 -11.15 -22.03
CA LEU A 249 -7.65 -11.07 -23.16
C LEU A 249 -8.18 -12.44 -23.61
N HIS A 250 -7.60 -13.53 -23.10
CA HIS A 250 -7.92 -14.92 -23.43
C HIS A 250 -8.28 -15.70 -22.15
#